data_AF-A0A821HYM4-F1
#
_entry.id   AF-A0A821HYM4-F1
#
_cell.length_a   1.000
_cell.length_b   1.000
_cell.length_c   1.000
_cell.angle_alpha   90.00
_cell.angle_beta   90.00
_cell.angle_gamma   90.00
#
_symmetry.space_group_name_H-M   'P 1'
#
loop_
_entity.id
_entity.type
_entity.pdbx_description
1 polymer ?
#
loop_
_entity_poly.entity_id
_entity_poly.type
_entity_poly.pdbx_seq_one_letter_code
_entity_poly.pdbx_strand_id
1 'polypeptide(L)' 'DYYGIRLATCSSDKSIKIFDVSNNQQRLIAELKGHEGPVWQLSWSHPTFGSLLASCSYDR' A
#
# COMPACT_ATOMS: atom_id res chain seq x y z
N ASP A 1 4.62 -7.29 -2.27
CA ASP A 1 4.14 -8.41 -3.11
C ASP A 1 5.18 -9.53 -3.08
N TYR A 2 4.77 -10.80 -3.17
CA TYR A 2 5.66 -11.97 -3.15
C TYR A 2 6.76 -11.90 -4.22
N TYR A 3 6.49 -11.19 -5.34
CA TYR A 3 7.42 -11.00 -6.44
C TYR A 3 8.25 -9.71 -6.33
N GLY A 4 8.11 -8.91 -5.27
CA GLY A 4 8.89 -7.68 -5.06
C GLY A 4 8.60 -6.54 -6.06
N ILE A 5 7.67 -6.73 -7.00
CA ILE A 5 7.35 -5.78 -8.07
C ILE A 5 6.47 -4.62 -7.63
N ARG A 6 5.80 -4.73 -6.48
CA ARG A 6 4.89 -3.69 -5.95
C ARG A 6 5.25 -3.35 -4.52
N LEU A 7 5.40 -2.05 -4.29
CA LEU A 7 5.73 -1.46 -3.01
C LEU A 7 4.53 -0.62 -2.54
N ALA A 8 4.10 -0.85 -1.30
CA ALA A 8 3.08 -0.03 -0.67
C ALA A 8 3.73 0.79 0.44
N THR A 9 3.37 2.06 0.52
CA THR A 9 3.81 2.99 1.57
C THR A 9 2.59 3.63 2.22
N CYS A 10 2.62 3.70 3.54
CA CYS A 10 1.68 4.46 4.35
C CYS A 10 2.38 5.70 4.89
N SER A 11 1.65 6.81 4.96
CA SER A 11 2.10 8.02 5.66
C SER A 11 1.13 8.37 6.79
N SER A 12 1.65 9.08 7.79
CA SER A 12 0.85 9.78 8.80
C SER A 12 -0.09 10.82 8.18
N ASP A 13 0.17 11.24 6.94
CA ASP A 13 -0.70 12.10 6.13
C ASP A 13 -1.97 11.38 5.63
N LYS A 14 -2.23 10.16 6.12
CA LYS A 14 -3.45 9.39 5.87
C LYS A 14 -3.60 8.91 4.42
N SER A 15 -2.52 9.05 3.65
CA SER A 15 -2.40 8.57 2.30
C SER A 15 -1.67 7.23 2.29
N ILE A 16 -2.19 6.30 1.50
CA ILE A 16 -1.52 5.07 1.14
C ILE A 16 -1.14 5.17 -0.33
N LYS A 17 0.13 5.00 -0.65
CA LYS A 17 0.65 5.05 -2.02
C LYS A 17 1.14 3.68 -2.44
N ILE A 18 0.76 3.27 -3.63
CA ILE A 18 1.19 2.02 -4.24
C ILE A 18 2.08 2.36 -5.43
N PHE A 19 3.29 1.83 -5.40
CA PHE A 19 4.31 1.99 -6.42
C PHE A 19 4.57 0.65 -7.12
N ASP A 20 4.67 0.70 -8.44
CA ASP A 20 5.26 -0.36 -9.24
C ASP A 20 6.77 -0.11 -9.26
N VAL A 21 7.54 -1.15 -8.96
CA VAL A 21 9.02 -1.13 -8.98
C VAL A 21 9.53 -2.13 -10.02
N SER A 22 8.82 -2.26 -11.15
CA SER A 22 9.33 -3.00 -12.30
C SER A 22 10.47 -2.24 -12.98
N ASN A 23 11.55 -2.94 -13.31
CA ASN A 23 12.69 -2.43 -14.09
C ASN A 23 13.38 -1.18 -13.51
N ASN A 24 13.63 -1.14 -12.20
CA ASN A 24 14.30 -0.01 -11.50
C ASN A 24 13.58 1.35 -11.61
N GLN A 25 12.34 1.39 -12.11
CA GLN A 25 11.54 2.60 -12.15
C GLN A 25 10.47 2.52 -11.07
N GLN A 26 10.37 3.55 -10.22
CA GLN A 26 9.34 3.66 -9.21
C GLN A 26 8.17 4.46 -9.80
N ARG A 27 7.14 3.76 -10.28
CA ARG A 27 5.94 4.39 -10.84
C ARG A 27 4.81 4.37 -9.82
N LEU A 28 4.29 5.53 -9.46
CA LEU A 28 3.05 5.61 -8.67
C LEU A 28 1.89 5.04 -9.49
N ILE A 29 1.29 3.96 -9.01
CA ILE A 29 0.12 3.32 -9.62
C ILE A 29 -1.16 3.92 -9.05
N ALA A 30 -1.20 4.07 -7.73
CA ALA A 30 -2.41 4.46 -7.03
C ALA A 30 -2.08 5.23 -5.75
N GLU A 31 -2.95 6.18 -5.44
CA GLU A 31 -2.99 6.90 -4.17
C GLU A 31 -4.38 6.68 -3.56
N LEU A 32 -4.41 5.96 -2.44
CA LEU A 32 -5.60 5.64 -1.69
C LEU A 32 -5.69 6.63 -0.52
N LYS A 33 -6.78 7.38 -0.50
CA LYS A 33 -7.15 8.29 0.59
C LYS A 33 -8.53 7.88 1.08
N GLY A 34 -8.63 7.64 2.38
CA GLY A 34 -9.88 7.15 2.99
C GLY A 34 -9.78 7.03 4.50
N HIS A 35 -8.57 6.91 5.05
CA HIS A 35 -8.35 6.93 6.48
C HIS A 35 -8.46 8.34 7.05
N GLU A 36 -9.16 8.49 8.17
CA GLU A 36 -9.29 9.78 8.87
C GLU A 36 -8.13 10.04 9.86
N GLY A 37 -7.45 8.97 10.27
CA GLY A 37 -6.22 8.97 11.10
C GLY A 37 -4.95 8.47 10.38
N PRO A 38 -3.78 8.54 11.06
CA PRO A 38 -2.51 8.08 10.53
C PRO A 38 -2.50 6.56 10.33
N VAL A 39 -1.99 6.13 9.17
CA VAL A 39 -1.88 4.71 8.82
C VAL A 39 -0.57 4.17 9.35
N TRP A 40 -0.66 3.16 10.21
CA TRP A 40 0.51 2.60 10.91
C TRP A 40 1.11 1.40 10.21
N GLN A 41 0.26 0.58 9.61
CA GLN A 41 0.70 -0.68 9.03
C GLN A 41 -0.08 -1.02 7.77
N LEU A 42 0.64 -1.59 6.81
CA LEU A 42 0.11 -2.15 5.58
C LEU A 42 0.57 -3.60 5.46
N SER A 43 -0.29 -4.47 4.95
CA SER A 43 0.07 -5.85 4.65
C SER A 43 -0.54 -6.28 3.33
N TRP A 44 0.28 -6.88 2.47
CA TRP A 44 -0.19 -7.49 1.23
C TRP A 44 -0.73 -8.89 1.54
N SER A 45 -1.89 -9.20 0.98
CA SER A 45 -2.42 -10.56 1.02
C SER A 45 -1.65 -11.47 0.07
N HIS A 46 -1.77 -12.78 0.29
CA HIS A 46 -1.15 -13.80 -0.54
C HIS A 46 -1.73 -13.75 -1.97
N PRO A 47 -0.91 -13.87 -3.02
CA PRO A 47 -1.34 -13.71 -4.42
C PRO A 47 -2.44 -14.68 -4.87
N THR A 48 -2.65 -15.79 -4.16
CA THR A 48 -3.74 -16.75 -4.43
C THR A 48 -5.14 -16.16 -4.21
N PHE A 49 -5.26 -15.12 -3.39
CA PHE A 49 -6.54 -14.44 -3.10
C PHE A 49 -6.70 -13.14 -3.90
N GLY A 50 -5.80 -12.88 -4.87
CA GLY A 50 -5.73 -11.64 -5.61
C GLY A 50 -4.87 -10.57 -4.94
N SER A 51 -4.72 -9.42 -5.61
CA SER A 51 -3.92 -8.28 -5.11
C SER A 51 -4.70 -7.47 -4.07
N LEU A 52 -4.89 -8.05 -2.88
CA LEU A 52 -5.52 -7.38 -1.74
C LEU A 52 -4.46 -6.72 -0.85
N LEU A 53 -4.77 -5.53 -0.36
CA LEU A 53 -3.96 -4.79 0.60
C LEU A 53 -4.81 -4.53 1.84
N ALA A 54 -4.33 -4.96 3.00
CA ALA A 54 -4.88 -4.57 4.29
C ALA A 54 -4.15 -3.33 4.80
N SER A 55 -4.89 -2.39 5.37
CA SER A 55 -4.33 -1.17 5.97
C SER A 55 -4.95 -0.92 7.34
N CYS A 56 -4.11 -0.69 8.34
CA CYS A 56 -4.53 -0.36 9.70
C CYS A 56 -4.21 1.10 9.99
N SER A 57 -5.25 1.85 10.39
CA SER A 57 -5.15 3.26 10.76
C SER A 57 -5.57 3.48 12.20
N TYR A 58 -5.08 4.56 12.79
CA TYR A 58 -5.59 5.06 14.07
C TYR A 58 -6.88 5.84 13.86
N ASP A 59 -7.90 5.14 13.41
CA ASP A 59 -9.25 5.67 13.32
C ASP A 59 -10.20 4.66 13.99
N ARG A 60 -10.27 4.79 15.32
CA ARG A 60 -11.11 4.06 16.29
C ARG A 60 -11.04 2.54 16.34
#